data_AF-A0A7G9BJ42-F1
#
_entry.id   AF-A0A7G9BJ42-F1
#
_cell.length_a   1.000
_cell.length_b   1.000
_cell.length_c   1.000
_cell.angle_alpha   90.00
_cell.angle_beta   90.00
_cell.angle_gamma   90.00
#
_symmetry.space_group_name_H-M   'P 1'
#
loop_
_entity.id
_entity.type
_entity.pdbx_description
1 polymer ?
#
loop_
_entity_poly.entity_id
_entity_poly.type
_entity_poly.pdbx_seq_one_letter_code
_entity_poly.pdbx_strand_id
1 'polypeptide(L)'
;MKLDIKRFTEHALLVSNVFILFLIIFFDRIAVPNWLQSIGRMHPMLLHFPIVLLLLAFFLEFFRFKTFDTDKKSSTNFSTNLLLCGTLLAALTAIMGLVLSKEEGYTGNALFWHKWAGVSVVFVASTIYWLRTRPWHKIKVAKIGAVIVTACLIIAGHYGAILTHGENFIWEPIISTSKTATVPIDQAKIFEHVVMPIFTQKCVNCHSTEKAKGNLILADVQSLLKGGKVVNCLFRETPKLAYCWNVFIFL
;
A
#
# COMPACT_ATOMS: atom_id res chain seq x y z
N MET A 1 25.77 -25.00 21.73
CA MET A 1 24.32 -24.73 21.68
C MET A 1 23.94 -24.46 20.22
N LYS A 2 23.32 -25.41 19.50
CA LYS A 2 22.89 -25.17 18.11
C LYS A 2 21.64 -24.28 18.18
N LEU A 3 21.74 -23.04 17.72
CA LEU A 3 20.58 -22.16 17.56
C LEU A 3 19.67 -22.78 16.50
N ASP A 4 18.46 -23.17 16.90
CA ASP A 4 17.43 -23.60 15.96
C ASP A 4 16.84 -22.34 15.31
N ILE A 5 17.43 -21.94 14.18
CA ILE A 5 17.06 -20.74 13.41
C ILE A 5 15.56 -20.74 13.10
N LYS A 6 14.96 -21.90 12.86
CA LYS A 6 13.53 -21.99 12.55
C LYS A 6 12.67 -21.58 13.76
N ARG A 7 12.97 -22.11 14.94
CA ARG A 7 12.27 -21.74 16.18
C ARG A 7 12.43 -20.25 16.50
N PHE A 8 13.63 -19.71 16.30
CA PHE A 8 13.86 -18.28 16.49
C PHE A 8 12.96 -17.44 15.56
N THR A 9 12.87 -17.80 14.28
CA THR A 9 12.01 -17.12 13.31
C THR A 9 10.52 -17.25 13.66
N GLU A 10 10.07 -18.42 14.14
CA GLU A 10 8.70 -18.62 14.63
C GLU A 10 8.37 -17.71 15.82
N HIS A 11 9.30 -17.57 16.78
CA HIS A 11 9.15 -16.64 17.89
C HIS A 11 9.13 -15.19 17.44
N ALA A 12 10.02 -14.80 16.52
CA ALA A 12 10.04 -13.47 15.94
C ALA A 12 8.71 -13.14 15.23
N LEU A 13 8.14 -14.10 14.51
CA LEU A 13 6.83 -13.95 13.87
C LEU A 13 5.70 -13.76 14.91
N LEU A 14 5.70 -14.54 15.98
CA LEU A 14 4.72 -14.40 17.06
C LEU A 14 4.81 -13.02 17.71
N VAL A 15 6.03 -12.59 18.07
CA VAL A 15 6.29 -11.25 18.64
C VAL A 15 5.82 -10.16 17.69
N SER A 16 6.08 -10.31 16.39
CA SER A 16 5.66 -9.34 15.37
C SER A 16 4.13 -9.25 15.26
N ASN A 17 3.42 -10.38 15.31
CA ASN A 17 1.94 -10.39 15.30
C ASN A 17 1.36 -9.72 16.56
N VAL A 18 1.92 -10.02 17.73
CA VAL A 18 1.50 -9.38 19.00
C VAL A 18 1.77 -7.87 18.95
N PHE A 19 2.93 -7.47 18.42
CA PHE A 19 3.28 -6.06 18.28
C PHE A 19 2.37 -5.33 17.29
N ILE A 20 2.05 -5.94 16.14
CA ILE A 20 1.06 -5.39 15.20
C ILE A 20 -0.31 -5.23 15.86
N LEU A 21 -0.76 -6.22 16.63
CA LEU A 21 -2.01 -6.15 17.38
C LEU A 21 -1.99 -4.98 18.38
N PHE A 22 -0.89 -4.81 19.12
CA PHE A 22 -0.68 -3.67 20.01
C PHE A 22 -0.78 -2.33 19.26
N LEU A 23 -0.09 -2.20 18.12
CA LEU A 23 -0.12 -0.97 17.31
C LEU A 23 -1.53 -0.64 16.80
N ILE A 24 -2.34 -1.64 16.46
CA ILE A 24 -3.71 -1.45 15.99
C ILE A 24 -4.64 -1.06 17.14
N ILE A 25 -4.53 -1.72 18.30
CA ILE A 25 -5.37 -1.44 19.48
C ILE A 25 -5.09 -0.02 20.00
N PHE A 26 -3.81 0.36 20.09
CA PHE A 26 -3.41 1.67 20.60
C PHE A 26 -3.20 2.70 19.51
N PHE A 27 -3.71 2.44 18.29
CA PHE A 27 -3.44 3.26 17.11
C PHE A 27 -3.64 4.75 17.40
N ASP A 28 -4.78 5.16 17.94
CA ASP A 28 -5.11 6.58 18.19
C ASP A 28 -4.31 7.23 19.32
N ARG A 29 -3.61 6.44 20.14
CA ARG A 29 -2.79 6.93 21.26
C ARG A 29 -1.30 7.00 20.91
N ILE A 30 -0.88 6.44 19.78
CA ILE A 30 0.53 6.39 19.37
C ILE A 30 0.92 7.69 18.67
N ALA A 31 1.88 8.39 19.25
CA ALA A 31 2.60 9.49 18.62
C ALA A 31 3.93 8.98 18.04
N VAL A 32 4.16 9.20 16.74
CA VAL A 32 5.36 8.73 16.03
C VAL A 32 6.34 9.91 15.88
N PRO A 33 7.56 9.82 16.44
CA PRO A 33 8.56 10.88 16.29
C PRO A 33 9.06 10.95 14.84
N ASN A 34 9.51 12.14 14.42
CA ASN A 34 9.88 12.41 13.02
C ASN A 34 10.95 11.45 12.46
N TRP A 35 11.93 11.04 13.27
CA TRP A 35 12.96 10.09 12.82
C TRP A 35 12.37 8.70 12.50
N LEU A 36 11.33 8.28 13.23
CA LEU A 36 10.66 7.00 13.05
C LEU A 36 9.75 7.02 11.81
N GLN A 37 9.24 8.18 11.40
CA GLN A 37 8.51 8.34 10.14
C GLN A 37 9.38 7.98 8.93
N SER A 38 10.67 8.31 8.96
CA SER A 38 11.63 7.91 7.92
C SER A 38 11.73 6.40 7.76
N ILE A 39 11.69 5.65 8.87
CA ILE A 39 11.63 4.19 8.85
C ILE A 39 10.33 3.72 8.21
N GLY A 40 9.20 4.38 8.51
CA GLY A 40 7.92 4.08 7.86
C GLY A 40 7.95 4.27 6.34
N ARG A 41 8.64 5.32 5.86
CA ARG A 41 8.82 5.59 4.42
C ARG A 41 9.62 4.52 3.67
N MET A 42 10.39 3.69 4.39
CA MET A 42 11.13 2.57 3.78
C MET A 42 10.26 1.33 3.54
N HIS A 43 8.99 1.29 3.95
CA HIS A 43 8.14 0.11 3.74
C HIS A 43 8.07 -0.33 2.25
N PRO A 44 8.12 0.55 1.23
CA PRO A 44 8.12 0.10 -0.17
C PRO A 44 9.42 -0.57 -0.60
N MET A 45 10.54 -0.27 0.08
CA MET A 45 11.80 -0.97 -0.17
C MET A 45 11.70 -2.44 0.23
N LEU A 46 10.98 -2.72 1.33
CA LEU A 46 10.77 -4.09 1.79
C LEU A 46 9.59 -4.80 1.12
N LEU A 47 8.58 -4.11 0.57
CA LEU A 47 7.33 -4.75 0.11
C LEU A 47 7.51 -5.81 -0.98
N HIS A 48 8.55 -5.70 -1.82
CA HIS A 48 8.74 -6.62 -2.93
C HIS A 48 9.12 -8.04 -2.47
N PHE A 49 9.92 -8.15 -1.41
CA PHE A 49 10.37 -9.43 -0.87
C PHE A 49 9.23 -10.32 -0.36
N PRO A 50 8.33 -9.88 0.55
CA PRO A 50 7.23 -10.71 1.02
C PRO A 50 6.26 -11.06 -0.11
N ILE A 51 5.98 -10.13 -1.04
CA ILE A 51 5.09 -10.42 -2.18
C ILE A 51 5.66 -11.58 -3.00
N VAL A 52 6.92 -11.50 -3.42
CA VAL A 52 7.55 -12.53 -4.25
C VAL A 52 7.64 -13.86 -3.50
N LEU A 53 8.05 -13.86 -2.22
CA LEU A 53 8.17 -15.10 -1.44
C LEU A 53 6.82 -15.77 -1.19
N LEU A 54 5.76 -15.01 -0.89
CA LEU A 54 4.42 -15.55 -0.68
C LEU A 54 3.80 -16.08 -1.98
N LEU A 55 3.98 -15.37 -3.10
CA LEU A 55 3.54 -15.85 -4.42
C LEU A 55 4.33 -17.08 -4.88
N LEU A 56 5.63 -17.14 -4.61
CA LEU A 56 6.45 -18.31 -4.90
C LEU A 56 6.03 -19.50 -4.03
N ALA A 57 5.72 -19.29 -2.74
CA ALA A 57 5.16 -20.32 -1.87
C ALA A 57 3.83 -20.86 -2.41
N PHE A 58 2.95 -19.98 -2.91
CA PHE A 58 1.71 -20.34 -3.61
C PHE A 58 1.99 -21.18 -4.86
N PHE A 59 2.89 -20.73 -5.74
CA PHE A 59 3.18 -21.41 -6.99
C PHE A 59 3.71 -22.83 -6.76
N LEU A 60 4.66 -22.99 -5.82
CA LEU A 60 5.18 -24.31 -5.45
C LEU A 60 4.11 -25.24 -4.87
N GLU A 61 3.16 -24.69 -4.10
CA GLU A 61 2.07 -25.46 -3.50
C GLU A 61 1.00 -25.87 -4.54
N PHE A 62 0.74 -25.01 -5.53
CA PHE A 62 -0.29 -25.26 -6.53
C PHE A 62 0.18 -26.24 -7.61
N PHE A 63 1.40 -26.03 -8.12
CA PHE A 63 1.93 -26.78 -9.26
C PHE A 63 2.66 -28.06 -8.87
N ARG A 64 3.09 -28.23 -7.60
CA ARG A 64 3.80 -29.41 -7.06
C ARG A 64 4.48 -30.22 -8.16
N PHE A 65 5.53 -29.66 -8.77
CA PHE A 65 6.19 -30.24 -9.93
C PHE A 65 6.55 -31.69 -9.67
N LYS A 66 5.81 -32.60 -10.30
CA LYS A 66 5.88 -34.05 -10.09
C LYS A 66 7.27 -34.63 -10.40
N THR A 67 8.08 -33.89 -11.15
CA THR A 67 9.44 -34.25 -11.59
C THR A 67 10.54 -33.99 -10.55
N PHE A 68 10.31 -33.16 -9.52
CA PHE A 68 11.25 -32.98 -8.37
C PHE A 68 10.88 -33.89 -7.18
N ASP A 69 9.92 -34.80 -7.34
CA ASP A 69 9.21 -35.50 -6.27
C ASP A 69 9.87 -36.84 -5.86
N THR A 70 11.20 -36.88 -5.76
CA THR A 70 11.89 -38.01 -5.10
C THR A 70 11.75 -37.94 -3.57
N ASP A 71 11.46 -36.75 -3.01
CA ASP A 71 11.24 -36.52 -1.57
C ASP A 71 10.12 -35.50 -1.30
N LYS A 72 8.86 -35.98 -1.25
CA LYS A 72 7.66 -35.18 -0.92
C LYS A 72 7.79 -34.33 0.36
N LYS A 73 8.63 -34.77 1.30
CA LYS A 73 8.90 -34.08 2.57
C LYS A 73 9.82 -32.87 2.40
N SER A 74 10.75 -32.90 1.46
CA SER A 74 11.69 -31.80 1.22
C SER A 74 11.01 -30.59 0.56
N SER A 75 10.22 -30.82 -0.48
CA SER A 75 9.47 -29.77 -1.20
C SER A 75 8.48 -29.03 -0.29
N THR A 76 7.77 -29.77 0.56
CA THR A 76 6.80 -29.20 1.51
C THR A 76 7.47 -28.41 2.62
N ASN A 77 8.63 -28.86 3.12
CA ASN A 77 9.44 -28.09 4.07
C ASN A 77 9.96 -26.78 3.45
N PHE A 78 10.42 -26.83 2.19
CA PHE A 78 10.91 -25.66 1.49
C PHE A 78 9.81 -24.59 1.30
N SER A 79 8.64 -24.97 0.76
CA SER A 79 7.49 -24.04 0.63
C SER A 79 7.02 -23.50 1.98
N THR A 80 7.07 -24.32 3.05
CA THR A 80 6.74 -23.87 4.41
C THR A 80 7.73 -22.82 4.93
N ASN A 81 9.03 -22.99 4.65
CA ASN A 81 10.06 -22.03 5.03
C ASN A 81 9.94 -20.73 4.23
N LEU A 82 9.59 -20.80 2.94
CA LEU A 82 9.29 -19.62 2.12
C LEU A 82 8.10 -18.83 2.68
N LEU A 83 7.03 -19.54 3.06
CA LEU A 83 5.86 -18.94 3.69
C LEU A 83 6.25 -18.24 5.02
N LEU A 84 7.08 -18.89 5.85
CA LEU A 84 7.56 -18.29 7.10
C LEU A 84 8.36 -17.01 6.87
N CYS A 85 9.37 -17.05 6.00
CA CYS A 85 10.21 -15.89 5.69
C CYS A 85 9.38 -14.77 5.05
N GLY A 86 8.52 -15.09 4.09
CA GLY A 86 7.61 -14.13 3.45
C GLY A 86 6.65 -13.49 4.44
N THR A 87 6.09 -14.27 5.37
CA THR A 87 5.19 -13.74 6.42
C THR A 87 5.93 -12.83 7.40
N LEU A 88 7.15 -13.19 7.81
CA LEU A 88 7.95 -12.35 8.71
C LEU A 88 8.32 -11.02 8.05
N LEU A 89 8.73 -11.04 6.78
CA LEU A 89 9.01 -9.82 6.03
C LEU A 89 7.72 -9.00 5.80
N ALA A 90 6.58 -9.65 5.57
CA ALA A 90 5.29 -8.96 5.48
C ALA A 90 4.94 -8.27 6.80
N ALA A 91 5.21 -8.92 7.94
CA ALA A 91 5.01 -8.33 9.26
C ALA A 91 5.87 -7.08 9.46
N LEU A 92 7.16 -7.15 9.09
CA LEU A 92 8.06 -5.99 9.16
C LEU A 92 7.59 -4.85 8.24
N THR A 93 7.22 -5.15 7.00
CA THR A 93 6.65 -4.18 6.06
C THR A 93 5.37 -3.55 6.61
N ALA A 94 4.48 -4.34 7.23
CA ALA A 94 3.24 -3.85 7.82
C ALA A 94 3.48 -2.94 9.03
N ILE A 95 4.46 -3.27 9.89
CA ILE A 95 4.87 -2.41 11.01
C ILE A 95 5.34 -1.05 10.48
N MET A 96 6.21 -1.06 9.46
CA MET A 96 6.70 0.18 8.83
C MET A 96 5.54 0.96 8.17
N GLY A 97 4.62 0.28 7.49
CA GLY A 97 3.42 0.90 6.91
C GLY A 97 2.48 1.52 7.96
N LEU A 98 2.28 0.85 9.10
CA LEU A 98 1.49 1.38 10.22
C LEU A 98 2.14 2.64 10.81
N VAL A 99 3.46 2.66 10.96
CA VAL A 99 4.22 3.85 11.36
C VAL A 99 4.03 4.98 10.35
N LEU A 100 4.13 4.70 9.04
CA LEU A 100 3.92 5.72 8.00
C LEU A 100 2.49 6.26 7.97
N SER A 101 1.49 5.43 8.29
CA SER A 101 0.08 5.86 8.30
C SER A 101 -0.24 6.94 9.35
N LYS A 102 0.70 7.24 10.26
CA LYS A 102 0.63 8.34 11.21
C LYS A 102 1.23 9.65 10.71
N GLU A 103 1.91 9.64 9.56
CA GLU A 103 2.41 10.86 8.93
C GLU A 103 1.23 11.73 8.44
N GLU A 104 1.30 13.04 8.69
CA GLU A 104 0.26 13.96 8.24
C GLU A 104 0.15 13.99 6.70
N GLY A 105 -1.08 14.09 6.18
CA GLY A 105 -1.35 14.25 4.76
C GLY A 105 -1.77 12.97 4.02
N TYR A 106 -1.78 11.81 4.68
CA TYR A 106 -2.50 10.63 4.21
C TYR A 106 -3.88 10.57 4.88
N THR A 107 -4.94 10.61 4.08
CA THR A 107 -6.32 10.66 4.56
C THR A 107 -7.22 9.82 3.65
N GLY A 108 -8.48 9.63 4.03
CA GLY A 108 -9.47 9.03 3.11
C GLY A 108 -9.62 7.51 3.23
N ASN A 109 -10.47 6.98 2.35
CA ASN A 109 -10.97 5.61 2.42
C ASN A 109 -9.93 4.61 1.90
N ALA A 110 -9.12 4.99 0.90
CA ALA A 110 -8.08 4.12 0.36
C ALA A 110 -7.01 3.82 1.41
N LEU A 111 -6.65 4.79 2.27
CA LEU A 111 -5.74 4.55 3.39
C LEU A 111 -6.32 3.52 4.38
N PHE A 112 -7.60 3.65 4.72
CA PHE A 112 -8.28 2.71 5.60
C PHE A 112 -8.21 1.29 5.03
N TRP A 113 -8.63 1.10 3.77
CA TRP A 113 -8.63 -0.21 3.13
C TRP A 113 -7.23 -0.78 2.93
N HIS A 114 -6.26 0.03 2.50
CA HIS A 114 -4.87 -0.41 2.34
C HIS A 114 -4.26 -0.86 3.67
N LYS A 115 -4.45 -0.08 4.75
CA LYS A 115 -3.96 -0.40 6.09
C LYS A 115 -4.49 -1.76 6.56
N TRP A 116 -5.80 -1.96 6.47
CA TRP A 116 -6.42 -3.21 6.91
C TRP A 116 -6.08 -4.38 6.00
N ALA A 117 -6.03 -4.20 4.69
CA ALA A 117 -5.61 -5.24 3.75
C ALA A 117 -4.18 -5.70 4.02
N GLY A 118 -3.24 -4.77 4.25
CA GLY A 118 -1.85 -5.09 4.60
C GLY A 118 -1.73 -5.85 5.93
N VAL A 119 -2.47 -5.43 6.95
CA VAL A 119 -2.57 -6.15 8.22
C VAL A 119 -3.17 -7.56 8.03
N SER A 120 -4.23 -7.69 7.24
CA SER A 120 -4.85 -8.98 6.94
C SER A 120 -3.87 -9.96 6.28
N VAL A 121 -3.01 -9.51 5.36
CA VAL A 121 -1.97 -10.35 4.76
C VAL A 121 -1.12 -11.02 5.83
N VAL A 122 -0.67 -10.27 6.84
CA VAL A 122 0.19 -10.79 7.92
C VAL A 122 -0.55 -11.83 8.77
N PHE A 123 -1.75 -11.52 9.24
CA PHE A 123 -2.51 -12.42 10.12
C PHE A 123 -3.00 -13.67 9.39
N VAL A 124 -3.45 -13.54 8.14
CA VAL A 124 -3.89 -14.66 7.31
C VAL A 124 -2.70 -15.57 6.98
N ALA A 125 -1.58 -15.02 6.51
CA ALA A 125 -0.39 -15.79 6.18
C ALA A 125 0.21 -16.47 7.42
N SER A 126 0.23 -15.77 8.58
CA SER A 126 0.62 -16.35 9.87
C SER A 126 -0.29 -17.52 10.23
N THR A 127 -1.61 -17.34 10.17
CA THR A 127 -2.58 -18.40 10.50
C THR A 127 -2.39 -19.62 9.62
N ILE A 128 -2.22 -19.42 8.30
CA ILE A 128 -1.98 -20.52 7.35
C ILE A 128 -0.67 -21.23 7.66
N TYR A 129 0.39 -20.49 7.99
CA TYR A 129 1.65 -21.06 8.42
C TYR A 129 1.47 -21.98 9.64
N TRP A 130 0.83 -21.48 10.71
CA TRP A 130 0.57 -22.28 11.91
C TRP A 130 -0.32 -23.49 11.62
N LEU A 131 -1.37 -23.35 10.82
CA LEU A 131 -2.23 -24.47 10.40
C LEU A 131 -1.47 -25.52 9.60
N ARG A 132 -0.48 -25.11 8.79
CA ARG A 132 0.36 -26.01 7.98
C ARG A 132 1.35 -26.81 8.83
N THR A 133 1.80 -26.27 9.95
CA THR A 133 2.70 -26.98 10.88
C THR A 133 2.00 -28.06 11.72
N ARG A 134 0.66 -28.11 11.71
CA ARG A 134 -0.10 -29.11 12.48
C ARG A 134 -0.12 -30.47 11.77
N PRO A 135 -0.06 -31.58 12.53
CA PRO A 135 0.00 -32.93 11.96
C PRO A 135 -1.27 -33.31 11.18
N TRP A 136 -2.41 -32.68 11.45
CA TRP A 136 -3.69 -32.91 10.76
C TRP A 136 -3.83 -32.11 9.44
N HIS A 137 -2.78 -31.42 9.01
CA HIS A 137 -2.84 -30.55 7.84
C HIS A 137 -3.07 -31.35 6.54
N LYS A 138 -4.07 -30.95 5.76
CA LYS A 138 -4.39 -31.55 4.45
C LYS A 138 -3.97 -30.61 3.31
N ILE A 139 -3.55 -31.20 2.19
CA ILE A 139 -3.13 -30.44 0.99
C ILE A 139 -4.19 -29.46 0.46
N LYS A 140 -5.49 -29.79 0.61
CA LYS A 140 -6.59 -28.88 0.23
C LYS A 140 -6.54 -27.58 1.05
N VAL A 141 -6.22 -27.67 2.34
CA VAL A 141 -6.12 -26.51 3.24
C VAL A 141 -4.94 -25.63 2.84
N ALA A 142 -3.80 -26.20 2.46
CA ALA A 142 -2.66 -25.43 1.94
C ALA A 142 -3.02 -24.68 0.65
N LYS A 143 -3.65 -25.35 -0.32
CA LYS A 143 -4.05 -24.72 -1.59
C LYS A 143 -5.04 -23.57 -1.38
N ILE A 144 -6.07 -23.80 -0.55
CA ILE A 144 -7.05 -22.77 -0.21
C ILE A 144 -6.35 -21.60 0.50
N GLY A 145 -5.52 -21.88 1.51
CA GLY A 145 -4.77 -20.83 2.20
C GLY A 145 -3.92 -20.00 1.25
N ALA A 146 -3.22 -20.64 0.31
CA ALA A 146 -2.37 -19.97 -0.65
C ALA A 146 -3.18 -19.06 -1.61
N VAL A 147 -4.39 -19.48 -2.02
CA VAL A 147 -5.31 -18.63 -2.79
C VAL A 147 -5.76 -17.43 -1.97
N ILE A 148 -6.12 -17.63 -0.70
CA ILE A 148 -6.57 -16.54 0.18
C ILE A 148 -5.45 -15.51 0.38
N VAL A 149 -4.21 -15.94 0.66
CA VAL A 149 -3.06 -15.02 0.80
C VAL A 149 -2.84 -14.22 -0.47
N THR A 150 -2.89 -14.88 -1.63
CA THR A 150 -2.75 -14.22 -2.93
C THR A 150 -3.84 -13.18 -3.17
N ALA A 151 -5.10 -13.49 -2.83
CA ALA A 151 -6.20 -12.55 -2.92
C ALA A 151 -5.98 -11.33 -1.99
N CYS A 152 -5.56 -11.54 -0.75
CA CYS A 152 -5.23 -10.45 0.17
C CYS A 152 -4.09 -9.57 -0.38
N LEU A 153 -3.06 -10.15 -1.00
CA LEU A 153 -1.96 -9.40 -1.63
C LEU A 153 -2.45 -8.53 -2.79
N ILE A 154 -3.35 -9.05 -3.65
CA ILE A 154 -3.93 -8.29 -4.76
C ILE A 154 -4.72 -7.09 -4.22
N ILE A 155 -5.56 -7.31 -3.20
CA ILE A 155 -6.36 -6.26 -2.58
C ILE A 155 -5.45 -5.19 -1.94
N ALA A 156 -4.44 -5.60 -1.17
CA ALA A 156 -3.49 -4.68 -0.56
C ALA A 156 -2.71 -3.89 -1.62
N GLY A 157 -2.27 -4.54 -2.70
CA GLY A 157 -1.58 -3.91 -3.82
C GLY A 157 -2.47 -2.92 -4.58
N HIS A 158 -3.74 -3.25 -4.80
CA HIS A 158 -4.71 -2.37 -5.45
C HIS A 158 -4.87 -1.04 -4.69
N TYR A 159 -5.16 -1.10 -3.39
CA TYR A 159 -5.28 0.12 -2.58
C TYR A 159 -3.94 0.83 -2.38
N GLY A 160 -2.82 0.08 -2.38
CA GLY A 160 -1.48 0.68 -2.37
C GLY A 160 -1.22 1.52 -3.63
N ALA A 161 -1.61 1.02 -4.80
CA ALA A 161 -1.50 1.75 -6.06
C ALA A 161 -2.39 3.00 -6.09
N ILE A 162 -3.59 2.95 -5.51
CA ILE A 162 -4.47 4.13 -5.39
C ILE A 162 -3.80 5.23 -4.57
N LEU A 163 -3.10 4.88 -3.49
CA LEU A 163 -2.41 5.86 -2.63
C LEU A 163 -1.18 6.51 -3.28
N THR A 164 -0.49 5.80 -4.18
CA THR A 164 0.75 6.28 -4.81
C THR A 164 0.55 6.89 -6.19
N HIS A 165 -0.41 6.35 -6.95
CA HIS A 165 -0.66 6.73 -8.35
C HIS A 165 -2.02 7.40 -8.57
N GLY A 166 -2.85 7.51 -7.52
CA GLY A 166 -4.16 8.13 -7.60
C GLY A 166 -5.28 7.17 -8.00
N GLU A 167 -6.51 7.68 -7.93
CA GLU A 167 -7.69 6.92 -8.31
C GLU A 167 -7.68 6.58 -9.80
N ASN A 168 -8.25 5.42 -10.15
CA ASN A 168 -8.39 4.94 -11.52
C ASN A 168 -7.09 4.73 -12.30
N PHE A 169 -5.91 4.78 -11.67
CA PHE A 169 -4.62 4.55 -12.33
C PHE A 169 -4.57 3.32 -13.25
N ILE A 170 -5.16 2.19 -12.82
CA ILE A 170 -5.22 0.94 -13.61
C ILE A 170 -6.03 1.12 -14.90
N TRP A 171 -7.08 1.93 -14.86
CA TRP A 171 -8.04 2.14 -15.94
C TRP A 171 -7.76 3.41 -16.74
N GLU A 172 -6.84 4.26 -16.27
CA GLU A 172 -6.55 5.56 -16.85
C GLU A 172 -6.21 5.49 -18.34
N PRO A 173 -5.39 4.55 -18.85
CA PRO A 173 -5.14 4.45 -20.30
C PRO A 173 -6.40 4.18 -21.13
N ILE A 174 -7.36 3.42 -20.58
CA ILE A 174 -8.61 3.08 -21.26
C ILE A 174 -9.58 4.26 -21.21
N ILE A 175 -9.66 4.95 -20.07
CA ILE A 175 -10.57 6.08 -19.85
C ILE A 175 -10.05 7.36 -20.55
N SER A 176 -8.76 7.65 -20.49
CA SER A 176 -8.14 8.86 -21.05
C SER A 176 -8.21 8.91 -22.57
N THR A 177 -8.18 7.75 -23.25
CA THR A 177 -8.41 7.65 -24.70
C THR A 177 -9.78 8.20 -25.13
N SER A 178 -10.76 8.27 -24.21
CA SER A 178 -12.07 8.88 -24.46
C SER A 178 -12.18 10.37 -24.14
N LYS A 179 -11.25 10.94 -23.36
CA LYS A 179 -11.37 12.30 -22.77
C LYS A 179 -10.42 13.35 -23.37
N THR A 180 -9.43 12.96 -24.16
CA THR A 180 -8.61 13.94 -24.90
C THR A 180 -9.33 14.36 -26.18
N ALA A 181 -10.52 14.96 -26.04
CA ALA A 181 -11.09 15.73 -27.14
C ALA A 181 -10.21 16.98 -27.29
N THR A 182 -9.46 17.08 -28.39
CA THR A 182 -8.83 18.34 -28.80
C THR A 182 -9.94 19.34 -29.07
N VAL A 183 -10.28 20.14 -28.06
CA VAL A 183 -11.26 21.22 -28.19
C VAL A 183 -10.62 22.32 -29.04
N PRO A 184 -11.30 22.82 -30.09
CA PRO A 184 -10.88 24.01 -30.81
C PRO A 184 -10.57 25.17 -29.86
N ILE A 185 -9.53 25.96 -30.16
CA ILE A 185 -9.02 27.02 -29.26
C ILE A 185 -10.11 28.04 -28.89
N ASP A 186 -11.05 28.30 -29.81
CA ASP A 186 -12.20 29.19 -29.65
C ASP A 186 -13.23 28.70 -28.62
N GLN A 187 -13.24 27.39 -28.30
CA GLN A 187 -14.19 26.77 -27.36
C GLN A 187 -13.50 26.24 -26.09
N ALA A 188 -12.18 26.37 -26.01
CA ALA A 188 -11.40 25.88 -24.89
C ALA A 188 -11.58 26.76 -23.64
N LYS A 189 -12.32 26.26 -22.66
CA LYS A 189 -12.26 26.74 -21.27
C LYS A 189 -10.85 26.55 -20.69
N ILE A 190 -10.17 27.67 -20.43
CA ILE A 190 -8.78 27.72 -19.91
C ILE A 190 -8.59 26.84 -18.67
N PHE A 191 -9.49 26.94 -17.69
CA PHE A 191 -9.33 26.17 -16.46
C PHE A 191 -9.46 24.67 -16.70
N GLU A 192 -10.51 24.24 -17.39
CA GLU A 192 -10.84 22.82 -17.57
C GLU A 192 -9.88 22.11 -18.53
N HIS A 193 -9.48 22.77 -19.62
CA HIS A 193 -8.69 22.14 -20.69
C HIS A 193 -7.19 22.48 -20.65
N VAL A 194 -6.75 23.46 -19.87
CA VAL A 194 -5.33 23.84 -19.77
C VAL A 194 -4.80 23.70 -18.34
N VAL A 195 -5.48 24.30 -17.36
CA VAL A 195 -5.00 24.34 -15.96
C VAL A 195 -5.20 23.00 -15.25
N MET A 196 -6.39 22.39 -15.37
CA MET A 196 -6.72 21.15 -14.68
C MET A 196 -5.80 19.97 -15.10
N PRO A 197 -5.46 19.77 -16.39
CA PRO A 197 -4.47 18.77 -16.78
C PRO A 197 -3.11 18.96 -16.11
N ILE A 198 -2.64 20.21 -15.94
CA ILE A 198 -1.39 20.50 -15.23
C ILE A 198 -1.51 20.09 -13.76
N PHE A 199 -2.60 20.42 -13.09
CA PHE A 199 -2.82 20.02 -11.70
C PHE A 199 -2.88 18.49 -11.56
N THR A 200 -3.59 17.80 -12.44
CA THR A 200 -3.66 16.34 -12.44
C THR A 200 -2.27 15.72 -12.57
N GLN A 201 -1.44 16.21 -13.49
CA GLN A 201 -0.12 15.64 -13.77
C GLN A 201 0.95 16.00 -12.72
N LYS A 202 0.87 17.18 -12.11
CA LYS A 202 1.95 17.73 -11.27
C LYS A 202 1.60 17.91 -9.81
N CYS A 203 0.32 18.09 -9.47
CA CYS A 203 -0.11 18.50 -8.13
C CYS A 203 -0.92 17.42 -7.41
N VAL A 204 -1.85 16.75 -8.10
CA VAL A 204 -2.80 15.80 -7.52
C VAL A 204 -2.11 14.59 -6.88
N ASN A 205 -0.91 14.20 -7.33
CA ASN A 205 -0.09 13.16 -6.69
C ASN A 205 0.22 13.40 -5.19
N CYS A 206 0.12 14.65 -4.73
CA CYS A 206 0.28 15.04 -3.33
C CYS A 206 -0.89 15.85 -2.76
N HIS A 207 -1.83 16.29 -3.60
CA HIS A 207 -3.00 17.10 -3.27
C HIS A 207 -4.29 16.47 -3.83
N SER A 208 -4.49 15.18 -3.57
CA SER A 208 -5.71 14.44 -3.91
C SER A 208 -6.62 14.30 -2.68
N THR A 209 -7.79 13.71 -2.90
CA THR A 209 -8.73 13.29 -1.85
C THR A 209 -8.11 12.30 -0.86
N GLU A 210 -7.31 11.35 -1.37
CA GLU A 210 -6.63 10.33 -0.57
C GLU A 210 -5.29 10.80 0.02
N LYS A 211 -4.75 11.91 -0.50
CA LYS A 211 -3.48 12.48 -0.03
C LYS A 211 -3.54 13.99 -0.04
N ALA A 212 -3.91 14.57 1.10
CA ALA A 212 -4.06 16.00 1.29
C ALA A 212 -2.87 16.60 2.05
N LYS A 213 -1.67 16.60 1.45
CA LYS A 213 -0.51 17.25 2.08
C LYS A 213 -0.79 18.74 2.30
N GLY A 214 -0.48 19.24 3.51
CA GLY A 214 -0.82 20.61 3.91
C GLY A 214 -2.32 20.90 4.00
N ASN A 215 -3.18 19.87 4.05
CA ASN A 215 -4.65 19.96 4.01
C ASN A 215 -5.17 20.66 2.75
N LEU A 216 -4.47 20.53 1.62
CA LEU A 216 -4.88 21.10 0.34
C LEU A 216 -5.25 19.98 -0.64
N ILE A 217 -6.39 20.14 -1.31
CA ILE A 217 -6.91 19.23 -2.32
C ILE A 217 -7.13 20.02 -3.62
N LEU A 218 -6.51 19.57 -4.72
CA LEU A 218 -6.54 20.21 -6.03
C LEU A 218 -7.19 19.33 -7.10
N ALA A 219 -7.89 18.26 -6.69
CA ALA A 219 -8.51 17.30 -7.59
C ALA A 219 -9.78 17.83 -8.28
N ASP A 220 -10.44 18.83 -7.69
CA ASP A 220 -11.67 19.43 -8.21
C ASP A 220 -11.76 20.92 -7.87
N VAL A 221 -12.63 21.63 -8.60
CA VAL A 221 -12.81 23.09 -8.47
C VAL A 221 -13.31 23.49 -7.08
N GLN A 222 -14.20 22.71 -6.47
CA GLN A 222 -14.79 23.05 -5.17
C GLN A 222 -13.74 22.95 -4.07
N SER A 223 -12.94 21.88 -4.09
CA SER A 223 -11.81 21.70 -3.19
C SER A 223 -10.74 22.77 -3.37
N LEU A 224 -10.49 23.17 -4.61
CA LEU A 224 -9.52 24.23 -4.90
C LEU A 224 -9.96 25.60 -4.35
N LEU A 225 -11.26 25.90 -4.41
CA LEU A 225 -11.85 27.11 -3.80
C LEU A 225 -11.85 27.06 -2.27
N LYS A 226 -11.91 25.85 -1.67
CA LYS A 226 -11.86 25.65 -0.22
C LYS A 226 -10.48 25.98 0.38
N GLY A 227 -9.40 25.84 -0.40
CA GLY A 227 -8.03 26.13 0.05
C GLY A 227 -7.48 25.13 1.07
N GLY A 228 -6.30 25.42 1.62
CA GLY A 228 -5.63 24.58 2.63
C GLY A 228 -5.19 25.33 3.89
N LYS A 229 -4.46 24.67 4.80
CA LYS A 229 -4.09 25.24 6.13
C LYS A 229 -3.36 26.59 6.06
N VAL A 230 -2.60 26.84 5.00
CA VAL A 230 -1.68 27.99 4.88
C VAL A 230 -2.05 28.91 3.69
N VAL A 231 -2.95 28.46 2.81
CA VAL A 231 -3.14 29.08 1.49
C VAL A 231 -4.61 29.17 1.12
N ASN A 232 -5.11 30.40 0.99
CA ASN A 232 -6.22 30.70 0.09
C ASN A 232 -5.68 30.64 -1.35
N CYS A 233 -6.01 29.56 -2.06
CA CYS A 233 -5.46 29.27 -3.39
C CYS A 233 -5.88 30.29 -4.45
N LEU A 234 -7.03 30.96 -4.28
CA LEU A 234 -7.56 31.91 -5.23
C LEU A 234 -8.14 33.13 -4.51
N PHE A 235 -7.62 34.31 -4.82
CA PHE A 235 -8.33 35.58 -4.60
C PHE A 235 -8.92 36.01 -5.94
N ARG A 236 -10.25 36.08 -6.02
CA ARG A 236 -11.00 36.38 -7.24
C ARG A 236 -10.65 37.75 -7.85
N GLU A 237 -10.15 38.68 -7.03
CA GLU A 237 -9.87 40.07 -7.43
C GLU A 237 -8.38 40.41 -7.50
N THR A 238 -7.49 39.58 -6.93
CA THR A 238 -6.05 39.87 -6.86
C THR A 238 -5.20 38.59 -7.04
N PRO A 239 -5.01 38.11 -8.28
CA PRO A 239 -4.25 36.87 -8.54
C PRO A 239 -2.78 36.94 -8.08
N LYS A 240 -2.16 38.13 -8.06
CA LYS A 240 -0.78 38.33 -7.56
C LYS A 240 -0.63 38.12 -6.05
N LEU A 241 -1.72 38.19 -5.29
CA LEU A 241 -1.74 37.94 -3.84
C LEU A 241 -2.13 36.49 -3.52
N ALA A 242 -2.52 35.71 -4.52
CA ALA A 242 -2.79 34.29 -4.33
C ALA A 242 -1.47 33.54 -4.15
N TYR A 243 -1.30 32.84 -3.03
CA TYR A 243 -0.08 32.09 -2.72
C TYR A 243 0.24 31.03 -3.79
N CYS A 244 -0.76 30.45 -4.46
CA CYS A 244 -0.54 29.56 -5.60
C CYS A 244 0.20 30.27 -6.75
N TRP A 245 -0.09 31.53 -7.04
CA TRP A 245 0.59 32.28 -8.11
C TRP A 245 2.09 32.42 -7.84
N ASN A 246 2.46 32.68 -6.57
CA ASN A 246 3.88 32.75 -6.18
C ASN A 246 4.56 31.38 -6.24
N VAL A 247 3.86 30.28 -5.92
CA VAL A 247 4.44 28.92 -6.05
C VAL A 247 4.64 28.53 -7.52
N PHE A 248 3.75 28.94 -8.43
CA PHE A 248 3.88 28.68 -9.87
C PHE A 248 5.01 29.48 -10.55
N ILE A 249 5.45 30.61 -9.99
CA ILE A 249 6.56 31.40 -10.54
C ILE A 249 7.92 30.74 -10.28
N PHE A 250 8.04 29.89 -9.25
CA PHE A 250 9.29 29.23 -8.87
C PHE A 250 9.42 27.77 -9.38
N LEU A 251 8.51 27.33 -10.26
CA LEU A 251 8.54 26.05 -10.97
C LEU A 251 8.76 26.27 -12.46
#